data_AF-A0A819I922-F1
#
_entry.id   AF-A0A819I922-F1
#
_cell.length_a   1.000
_cell.length_b   1.000
_cell.length_c   1.000
_cell.angle_alpha   90.00
_cell.angle_beta   90.00
_cell.angle_gamma   90.00
#
_symmetry.space_group_name_H-M   'P 1'
#
loop_
_entity.id
_entity.type
_entity.pdbx_description
1 polymer ?
#
loop_
_entity_poly.entity_id
_entity_poly.type
_entity_poly.pdbx_seq_one_letter_code
_entity_poly.pdbx_strand_id
1 'polypeptide(L)'
;MQFELSSSEEEVTDDDRDLQVWNKIESESDAEFQEDYGIVEEVAPTSENTTINPIDCYRHVITDEIISLMVRETNRYAEQHLQTQELSKRSQVLQWKPTANEEML
;
A
#
# COMPACT_ATOMS: atom_id res chain seq x y z
N MET A 1 25.35 -35.26 41.09
CA MET A 1 24.10 -35.26 40.30
C MET A 1 23.81 -33.83 39.92
N GLN A 2 23.54 -33.61 38.63
CA GLN A 2 23.20 -32.34 37.98
C GLN A 2 21.85 -31.80 38.49
N PHE A 3 21.61 -30.49 38.36
CA PHE A 3 20.72 -29.93 37.32
C PHE A 3 20.77 -28.40 37.38
N GLU A 4 21.23 -27.80 36.29
CA GLU A 4 21.07 -26.38 35.96
C GLU A 4 19.64 -26.16 35.44
N LEU A 5 19.03 -25.00 35.74
CA LEU A 5 17.83 -24.54 35.05
C LEU A 5 18.13 -23.19 34.40
N SER A 6 18.34 -23.28 33.09
CA SER A 6 18.51 -22.23 32.11
C SER A 6 17.28 -21.32 32.08
N SER A 7 17.47 -20.01 32.25
CA SER A 7 16.44 -19.00 31.98
C SER A 7 16.45 -18.74 30.47
N SER A 8 15.42 -19.22 29.78
CA SER A 8 15.29 -19.15 28.32
C SER A 8 15.10 -17.71 27.85
N GLU A 9 16.04 -17.24 27.04
CA GLU A 9 15.86 -16.12 26.12
C GLU A 9 14.81 -16.55 25.09
N GLU A 10 13.63 -15.92 25.11
CA GLU A 10 12.61 -16.11 24.08
C GLU A 10 13.09 -15.42 22.80
N GLU A 11 13.52 -16.22 21.82
CA GLU A 11 13.76 -15.75 20.46
C GLU A 11 12.40 -15.39 19.83
N VAL A 12 12.15 -14.09 19.71
CA VAL A 12 11.08 -13.55 18.87
C VAL A 12 11.41 -13.84 17.41
N THR A 13 10.77 -14.86 16.85
CA THR A 13 10.87 -15.17 15.42
C THR A 13 10.15 -14.11 14.60
N ASP A 14 10.73 -13.73 13.47
CA ASP A 14 10.26 -12.68 12.54
C ASP A 14 8.88 -12.99 11.88
N ASP A 15 8.25 -14.11 12.23
CA ASP A 15 6.95 -14.59 11.72
C ASP A 15 5.74 -13.90 12.39
N ASP A 16 5.95 -13.20 13.51
CA ASP A 16 4.86 -12.54 14.25
C ASP A 16 4.45 -11.17 13.68
N ARG A 17 5.22 -10.59 12.73
CA ARG A 17 4.93 -9.24 12.20
C ARG A 17 3.83 -9.19 11.14
N ASP A 18 3.50 -10.32 10.53
CA ASP A 18 2.48 -10.41 9.47
C ASP A 18 1.11 -10.88 9.98
N LEU A 19 0.92 -11.06 11.29
CA LEU A 19 -0.37 -11.37 11.89
C LEU A 19 -1.27 -10.14 12.06
N GLN A 20 -1.22 -9.18 11.14
CA GLN A 20 -2.33 -8.25 10.96
C GLN A 20 -3.52 -9.03 10.37
N VAL A 21 -4.16 -9.81 11.24
CA VAL A 21 -5.43 -10.47 10.96
C VAL A 21 -6.43 -9.38 10.69
N TRP A 22 -6.88 -9.27 9.44
CA TRP A 22 -8.02 -8.44 9.07
C TRP A 22 -9.16 -8.74 10.03
N ASN A 23 -9.53 -7.76 10.85
CA ASN A 23 -10.64 -7.94 11.78
C ASN A 23 -11.89 -8.30 10.99
N LYS A 24 -12.59 -9.34 11.43
CA LYS A 24 -13.89 -9.70 10.87
C LYS A 24 -14.83 -8.51 11.09
N ILE A 25 -15.36 -7.96 10.00
CA ILE A 25 -16.32 -6.86 10.07
C ILE A 25 -17.59 -7.41 10.76
N GLU A 26 -17.81 -7.02 12.01
CA GLU A 26 -18.93 -7.53 12.84
C GLU A 26 -20.27 -6.88 12.47
N SER A 27 -20.23 -5.78 11.70
CA SER A 27 -21.42 -5.06 11.24
C SER A 27 -21.11 -4.29 9.96
N GLU A 28 -21.86 -4.60 8.91
CA GLU A 28 -22.00 -3.71 7.75
C GLU A 28 -22.91 -2.56 8.20
N SER A 29 -22.32 -1.44 8.65
CA SER A 29 -23.07 -0.20 8.62
C SER A 29 -23.20 0.17 7.14
N ASP A 30 -24.43 0.26 6.63
CA ASP A 30 -24.71 0.98 5.39
C ASP A 30 -24.21 2.41 5.60
N ALA A 31 -22.96 2.67 5.21
CA ALA A 31 -22.42 4.01 5.16
C ALA A 31 -23.15 4.72 4.02
N GLU A 32 -24.34 5.23 4.32
CA GLU A 32 -25.00 6.18 3.44
C GLU A 32 -24.11 7.43 3.40
N PHE A 33 -23.34 7.55 2.33
CA PHE A 33 -22.58 8.76 2.01
C PHE A 33 -23.59 9.88 1.76
N GLN A 34 -23.83 10.66 2.81
CA GLN A 34 -24.80 11.75 2.81
C GLN A 34 -24.12 13.09 2.50
N GLU A 35 -23.16 13.11 1.57
CA GLU A 35 -22.43 14.32 1.23
C GLU A 35 -22.23 14.46 -0.29
N ASP A 36 -22.56 15.64 -0.81
CA ASP A 36 -22.43 16.06 -2.22
C ASP A 36 -20.96 16.40 -2.54
N TYR A 37 -20.06 15.44 -2.35
CA TYR A 37 -18.68 15.56 -2.85
C TYR A 37 -18.62 15.10 -4.29
N GLY A 38 -19.37 15.79 -5.17
CA GLY A 38 -19.04 15.77 -6.58
C GLY A 38 -17.66 16.39 -6.80
N ILE A 39 -16.97 15.97 -7.86
CA ILE A 39 -15.79 16.69 -8.35
C ILE A 39 -16.26 18.13 -8.63
N VAL A 40 -15.79 19.09 -7.82
CA VAL A 40 -16.21 20.51 -7.91
C VAL A 40 -15.74 21.13 -9.23
N GLU A 41 -14.75 20.51 -9.86
CA GLU A 41 -14.21 20.88 -11.16
C GLU A 41 -14.94 20.11 -12.26
N GLU A 42 -15.67 20.82 -13.12
CA GLU A 42 -16.27 20.20 -14.29
C GLU A 42 -15.16 19.59 -15.17
N VAL A 43 -15.14 18.25 -15.26
CA VAL A 43 -14.29 17.53 -16.20
C VAL A 43 -14.78 17.88 -17.60
N ALA A 44 -14.19 18.90 -18.22
CA ALA A 44 -14.47 19.24 -19.59
C ALA A 44 -14.15 18.02 -20.46
N PRO A 45 -15.08 17.57 -21.33
CA PRO A 45 -14.81 16.45 -22.21
C PRO A 45 -13.61 16.80 -23.09
N THR A 46 -12.53 16.02 -22.95
CA THR A 46 -11.28 16.16 -23.70
C THR A 46 -11.41 15.75 -25.17
N SER A 47 -12.55 15.17 -25.55
CA SER A 47 -12.83 14.73 -26.93
C SER A 47 -14.15 15.32 -27.44
N GLU A 48 -14.27 15.46 -28.75
CA GLU A 48 -15.46 15.93 -29.50
C GLU A 48 -16.74 15.08 -29.28
N ASN A 49 -16.73 14.19 -28.29
CA ASN A 49 -17.80 13.27 -27.97
C ASN A 49 -18.40 13.68 -26.62
N THR A 50 -19.72 13.87 -26.56
CA THR A 50 -20.48 14.27 -25.36
C THR A 50 -20.43 13.26 -24.20
N THR A 51 -19.66 12.17 -24.34
CA THR A 51 -19.55 11.08 -23.38
C THR A 51 -18.25 11.23 -22.60
N ILE A 52 -18.39 11.46 -21.28
CA ILE A 52 -17.26 11.48 -20.34
C ILE A 52 -16.63 10.08 -20.30
N ASN A 53 -15.34 9.99 -20.61
CA ASN A 53 -14.61 8.73 -20.47
C ASN A 53 -14.19 8.56 -19.00
N PRO A 54 -14.46 7.41 -18.36
CA PRO A 54 -14.07 7.17 -16.97
C PRO A 54 -12.58 7.44 -16.67
N ILE A 55 -11.70 7.27 -17.66
CA ILE A 55 -10.27 7.55 -17.50
C ILE A 55 -9.98 9.04 -17.28
N ASP A 56 -10.79 9.94 -17.83
CA ASP A 56 -10.61 11.39 -17.70
C ASP A 56 -10.98 11.84 -16.28
N CYS A 57 -12.02 11.23 -15.69
CA CYS A 57 -12.37 11.43 -14.29
C CYS A 57 -11.27 10.92 -13.36
N TYR A 58 -10.71 9.73 -13.64
CA TYR A 58 -9.61 9.18 -12.87
C TYR A 58 -8.40 10.11 -12.88
N ARG A 59 -8.02 10.64 -14.04
CA ARG A 59 -6.89 11.57 -14.18
C ARG A 59 -7.09 12.93 -13.50
N HIS A 60 -8.34 13.37 -13.30
CA HIS A 60 -8.62 14.56 -12.50
C HIS A 60 -8.37 14.33 -11.01
N VAL A 61 -8.70 13.15 -10.51
CA VAL A 61 -8.58 12.81 -9.09
C VAL A 61 -7.16 12.37 -8.75
N ILE A 62 -6.58 11.50 -9.57
CA ILE A 62 -5.23 10.96 -9.41
C ILE A 62 -4.31 11.71 -10.36
N THR A 63 -3.74 12.80 -9.84
CA THR A 63 -2.80 13.64 -10.57
C THR A 63 -1.40 13.03 -10.62
N ASP A 64 -0.57 13.52 -11.54
CA ASP A 64 0.83 13.11 -11.65
C ASP A 64 1.62 13.34 -10.35
N GLU A 65 1.23 14.33 -9.54
CA GLU A 65 1.82 14.57 -8.22
C GLU A 65 1.49 13.45 -7.23
N ILE A 66 0.24 12.97 -7.23
CA ILE A 66 -0.18 11.84 -6.38
C ILE A 66 0.54 10.57 -6.84
N ILE A 67 0.64 10.33 -8.15
CA ILE A 67 1.40 9.18 -8.69
C ILE A 67 2.86 9.25 -8.29
N SER A 68 3.49 10.42 -8.46
CA SER A 68 4.88 10.65 -8.05
C SER A 68 5.08 10.43 -6.55
N LEU A 69 4.11 10.86 -5.74
CA LEU A 69 4.12 10.63 -4.30
C LEU A 69 4.05 9.13 -3.98
N MET A 70 3.11 8.40 -4.59
CA MET A 70 2.98 6.95 -4.42
C MET A 70 4.28 6.22 -4.77
N VAL A 71 4.88 6.54 -5.93
CA VAL A 71 6.16 5.94 -6.36
C VAL A 71 7.28 6.23 -5.36
N ARG A 72 7.43 7.49 -4.94
CA ARG A 72 8.46 7.92 -4.00
C ARG A 72 8.33 7.20 -2.66
N GLU A 73 7.12 7.16 -2.11
CA GLU A 73 6.86 6.54 -0.83
C GLU A 73 7.04 5.01 -0.92
N THR A 74 6.53 4.37 -1.96
CA THR A 74 6.68 2.92 -2.20
C THR A 74 8.16 2.52 -2.23
N ASN A 75 8.97 3.26 -2.98
CA ASN A 75 10.40 3.00 -3.06
C ASN A 75 11.12 3.24 -1.73
N ARG A 76 10.75 4.30 -1.00
CA ARG A 76 11.30 4.57 0.33
C ARG A 76 10.99 3.46 1.31
N TYR A 77 9.73 3.01 1.38
CA TYR A 77 9.31 1.94 2.27
C TYR A 77 9.99 0.61 1.91
N ALA A 78 10.10 0.28 0.63
CA ALA A 78 10.81 -0.91 0.19
C ALA A 78 12.29 -0.89 0.58
N GLU A 79 12.97 0.25 0.41
CA GLU A 79 14.37 0.41 0.82
C GLU A 79 14.55 0.28 2.34
N GLN A 80 13.67 0.91 3.13
CA GLN A 80 13.67 0.78 4.58
C GLN A 80 13.48 -0.68 5.02
N HIS A 81 12.58 -1.40 4.36
CA HIS A 81 12.32 -2.81 4.65
C HIS A 81 13.53 -3.69 4.33
N LEU A 82 14.19 -3.45 3.19
CA LEU A 82 15.42 -4.14 2.79
C LEU A 82 16.58 -3.91 3.76
N GLN A 83 16.69 -2.72 4.35
CA GLN A 83 17.78 -2.37 5.26
C GLN A 83 17.54 -2.84 6.70
N THR A 84 16.28 -2.95 7.12
CA THR A 84 15.93 -3.19 8.53
C THR A 84 15.77 -4.69 8.85
N GLN A 85 15.46 -5.53 7.86
CA GLN A 85 15.14 -6.93 8.08
C GLN A 85 16.29 -7.87 7.75
N GLU A 86 16.51 -8.91 8.58
CA GLU A 86 17.46 -9.98 8.26
C GLU A 86 16.84 -10.95 7.25
N LEU A 87 16.95 -10.60 5.97
CA LEU A 87 16.39 -11.39 4.89
C LEU A 87 17.23 -12.64 4.62
N SER A 88 16.58 -13.80 4.62
CA SER A 88 17.18 -15.04 4.12
C SER A 88 17.67 -14.87 2.68
N LYS A 89 18.79 -15.51 2.32
CA LYS A 89 19.39 -15.45 0.97
C LYS A 89 18.45 -15.90 -0.17
N ARG A 90 17.35 -16.58 0.16
CA ARG A 90 16.31 -17.01 -0.79
C ARG A 90 15.09 -16.09 -0.84
N SER A 91 15.07 -15.02 -0.05
CA SER A 91 13.97 -14.06 -0.04
C SER A 91 13.83 -13.36 -1.39
N GLN A 92 12.61 -13.34 -1.94
CA GLN A 92 12.31 -12.60 -3.17
C GLN A 92 12.35 -11.09 -2.94
N VAL A 93 12.25 -10.64 -1.69
CA VAL A 93 12.36 -9.23 -1.32
C VAL A 93 13.72 -8.67 -1.76
N LEU A 94 14.79 -9.47 -1.70
CA LEU A 94 16.13 -9.08 -2.18
C LEU A 94 16.19 -8.83 -3.69
N GLN A 95 15.19 -9.28 -4.46
CA GLN A 95 15.07 -9.04 -5.90
C GLN A 95 14.18 -7.83 -6.22
N TRP A 96 13.70 -7.11 -5.20
CA TRP A 96 12.89 -5.92 -5.36
C TRP A 96 13.58 -4.89 -6.23
N LYS A 97 12.82 -4.28 -7.14
CA LYS A 97 13.26 -3.19 -8.00
C LYS A 97 12.43 -1.96 -7.70
N PRO A 98 13.02 -0.76 -7.73
CA PRO A 98 12.25 0.46 -7.58
C PRO A 98 11.13 0.56 -8.62
N THR A 99 9.94 0.93 -8.17
CA THR A 99 8.78 1.21 -8.99
C THR A 99 8.97 2.51 -9.76
N ALA A 100 8.47 2.57 -11.00
CA ALA A 100 8.47 3.76 -11.84
C ALA A 100 7.05 4.34 -12.01
N ASN A 101 6.93 5.60 -12.44
CA ASN A 101 5.63 6.25 -12.63
C ASN A 101 4.79 5.55 -13.71
N GLU A 102 5.44 5.00 -14.73
CA GLU A 102 4.79 4.29 -15.83
C GLU A 102 4.14 2.98 -15.38
N GLU A 103 4.57 2.41 -14.25
CA GLU A 103 3.99 1.19 -13.67
C GLU A 103 2.76 1.49 -12.81
N MET A 104 2.52 2.76 -12.49
CA MET A 104 1.42 3.24 -11.65
C MET A 104 0.34 4.00 -12.44
N LEU A 105 0.47 4.02 -13.77
CA LEU A 105 -0.44 4.65 -14.75
C LEU A 105 -1.30 3.59 -15.46
#